data_AF-A0A348UIQ5-F1
#
_entry.id   AF-A0A348UIQ5-F1
#
_cell.length_a   1.000
_cell.length_b   1.000
_cell.length_c   1.000
_cell.angle_alpha   90.00
_cell.angle_beta   90.00
_cell.angle_gamma   90.00
#
_symmetry.space_group_name_H-M   'P 1'
#
loop_
_entity.id
_entity.type
_entity.pdbx_description
1 polymer ?
#
loop_
_entity_poly.entity_id
_entity_poly.type
_entity_poly.pdbx_seq_one_letter_code
_entity_poly.pdbx_strand_id
1 'polypeptide(L)'
;MHALRPDIDPNGLREFSVVYTDRALNHMSQSFQQVMRDIAALLRGAYNAKSAVVVPGGGTFAMEAVARQFATGRRCLVLRNGWFSYRWTQIFEAGGIPASAAVLKAAQIAAGDQAPFAPASIDQVVATIQRDRPELVFAPHVETSSGMLLPD
;
A
#
# COMPACT_ATOMS: atom_id res chain seq x y z
N MET A 1 10.95 40.63 -16.28
CA MET A 1 10.34 39.40 -16.83
C MET A 1 9.58 38.71 -15.72
N HIS A 2 8.26 38.79 -15.73
CA HIS A 2 7.43 38.01 -14.80
C HIS A 2 7.46 36.54 -15.23
N ALA A 3 7.18 35.61 -14.30
CA ALA A 3 6.80 34.25 -14.69
C ALA A 3 5.62 34.35 -15.68
N LEU A 4 5.55 33.49 -16.69
CA LEU A 4 4.46 33.55 -17.69
C LEU A 4 3.12 33.20 -17.05
N ARG A 5 3.17 32.50 -15.90
CA ARG A 5 2.03 32.21 -15.02
C ARG A 5 2.26 32.68 -13.58
N PRO A 6 1.39 33.55 -13.03
CA PRO A 6 1.51 34.03 -11.65
C PRO A 6 0.72 33.19 -10.63
N ASP A 7 -0.03 32.15 -11.06
CA ASP A 7 -1.00 31.41 -10.24
C ASP A 7 -0.41 30.22 -9.47
N ILE A 8 0.67 29.60 -9.97
CA ILE A 8 1.18 28.31 -9.44
C ILE A 8 2.00 28.48 -8.15
N ASP A 9 2.94 29.43 -8.13
CA ASP A 9 3.72 29.78 -6.93
C ASP A 9 3.90 31.30 -6.88
N PRO A 10 2.84 32.07 -6.51
CA PRO A 10 2.79 33.52 -6.70
C PRO A 10 3.90 34.29 -5.98
N ASN A 11 4.37 33.77 -4.85
CA ASN A 11 5.45 34.33 -4.03
C ASN A 11 6.77 33.53 -4.17
N GLY A 12 6.83 32.64 -5.16
CA GLY A 12 7.96 31.76 -5.42
C GLY A 12 9.12 32.43 -6.16
N LEU A 13 10.19 31.65 -6.36
CA LEU A 13 11.29 32.04 -7.23
C LEU A 13 10.90 31.88 -8.70
N ARG A 14 11.65 32.52 -9.61
CA ARG A 14 11.48 32.25 -11.05
C ARG A 14 11.94 30.83 -11.36
N GLU A 15 11.13 30.11 -12.13
CA GLU A 15 11.40 28.73 -12.47
C GLU A 15 12.44 28.62 -13.60
N PHE A 16 13.67 28.27 -13.24
CA PHE A 16 14.78 27.96 -14.15
C PHE A 16 15.42 26.60 -13.83
N SER A 17 14.76 25.77 -13.01
CA SER A 17 15.24 24.42 -12.74
C SER A 17 15.07 23.52 -13.96
N VAL A 18 15.79 22.39 -13.94
CA VAL A 18 15.72 21.37 -15.01
C VAL A 18 14.58 20.37 -14.80
N VAL A 19 13.81 20.50 -13.71
CA VAL A 19 12.80 19.50 -13.29
C VAL A 19 11.37 20.00 -13.43
N TYR A 20 11.14 21.31 -13.54
CA TYR A 20 9.81 21.90 -13.71
C TYR A 20 9.80 23.04 -14.72
N THR A 21 8.59 23.42 -15.10
CA THR A 21 8.28 24.70 -15.75
C THR A 21 7.30 25.46 -14.85
N ASP A 22 6.99 26.71 -15.19
CA ASP A 22 6.02 27.55 -14.44
C ASP A 22 4.56 27.04 -14.48
N ARG A 23 4.31 25.85 -15.04
CA ARG A 23 3.03 25.15 -15.06
C ARG A 23 2.83 24.16 -13.91
N ALA A 24 3.88 23.88 -13.14
CA ALA A 24 3.84 22.90 -12.05
C ALA A 24 4.52 23.47 -10.81
N LEU A 25 4.00 23.12 -9.62
CA LEU A 25 4.60 23.54 -8.37
C LEU A 25 5.91 22.78 -8.15
N ASN A 26 7.01 23.51 -8.04
CA ASN A 26 8.33 22.94 -7.84
C ASN A 26 8.43 22.26 -6.47
N HIS A 27 8.89 21.00 -6.40
CA HIS A 27 9.00 20.28 -5.13
C HIS A 27 10.00 20.90 -4.14
N MET A 28 10.89 21.77 -4.61
CA MET A 28 11.83 22.52 -3.79
C MET A 28 11.23 23.81 -3.21
N SER A 29 10.06 24.26 -3.69
CA SER A 29 9.44 25.51 -3.23
C SER A 29 8.96 25.41 -1.78
N GLN A 30 8.92 26.55 -1.08
CA GLN A 30 8.40 26.60 0.29
C GLN A 30 6.94 26.12 0.36
N SER A 31 6.15 26.48 -0.64
CA SER A 31 4.76 26.06 -0.82
C SER A 31 4.64 24.53 -0.87
N PHE A 32 5.41 23.84 -1.71
CA PHE A 32 5.36 22.37 -1.80
C PHE A 32 5.88 21.69 -0.54
N GLN A 33 6.96 22.21 0.04
CA GLN A 33 7.48 21.68 1.29
C GLN A 33 6.43 21.72 2.42
N GLN A 34 5.62 22.79 2.49
CA GLN A 34 4.53 22.87 3.45
C GLN A 34 3.45 21.83 3.17
N VAL A 35 3.03 21.66 1.91
CA VAL A 35 2.08 20.62 1.50
C VAL A 35 2.55 19.23 1.95
N MET A 36 3.82 18.88 1.72
CA MET A 36 4.36 17.57 2.12
C MET A 36 4.44 17.40 3.65
N ARG A 37 4.75 18.46 4.41
CA ARG A 37 4.71 18.44 5.88
C ARG A 37 3.29 18.22 6.39
N ASP A 38 2.31 18.89 5.79
CA ASP A 38 0.90 18.78 6.17
C ASP A 38 0.36 17.38 5.86
N ILE A 39 0.65 16.83 4.68
CA ILE A 39 0.32 15.43 4.33
C ILE A 39 0.92 14.46 5.35
N ALA A 40 2.21 14.63 5.70
CA ALA A 40 2.87 13.77 6.66
C ALA A 40 2.27 13.88 8.07
N ALA A 41 1.86 15.08 8.50
CA ALA A 41 1.18 15.28 9.78
C ALA A 41 -0.22 14.63 9.78
N LEU A 42 -1.01 14.87 8.74
CA LEU A 42 -2.35 14.33 8.59
C LEU A 42 -2.36 12.80 8.59
N LEU A 43 -1.52 12.16 7.77
CA LEU A 43 -1.46 10.69 7.67
C LEU A 43 -1.01 10.05 8.99
N ARG A 44 0.00 10.63 9.66
CA ARG A 44 0.45 10.13 10.97
C ARG A 44 -0.64 10.25 12.02
N GLY A 45 -1.38 11.36 12.04
CA GLY A 45 -2.50 11.56 12.97
C GLY A 45 -3.66 10.59 12.71
N ALA A 46 -4.09 10.46 11.46
CA ALA A 46 -5.23 9.61 11.07
C ALA A 46 -5.01 8.12 11.37
N TYR A 47 -3.77 7.62 11.23
CA TYR A 47 -3.43 6.21 11.42
C TYR A 47 -2.63 5.94 12.70
N ASN A 48 -2.48 6.93 13.59
CA ASN A 48 -1.62 6.85 14.78
C ASN A 48 -0.21 6.29 14.48
N ALA A 49 0.37 6.71 13.35
CA ALA A 49 1.61 6.16 12.81
C ALA A 49 2.83 7.01 13.20
N LYS A 50 3.97 6.35 13.43
CA LYS A 50 5.25 7.03 13.68
C LYS A 50 5.73 7.84 12.47
N SER A 51 5.54 7.30 11.27
CA SER A 51 6.02 7.86 10.00
C SER A 51 4.98 7.66 8.89
N ALA A 52 5.04 8.51 7.86
CA ALA A 52 4.26 8.38 6.64
C ALA A 52 5.18 8.51 5.41
N VAL A 53 4.90 7.74 4.37
CA VAL A 53 5.68 7.74 3.11
C VAL A 53 4.72 7.88 1.94
N VAL A 54 5.03 8.77 1.01
CA VAL A 54 4.29 8.96 -0.24
C VAL A 54 5.10 8.32 -1.36
N VAL A 55 4.49 7.34 -2.05
CA VAL A 55 5.10 6.65 -3.19
C VAL A 55 4.38 7.13 -4.46
N PRO A 56 5.04 7.88 -5.36
CA PRO A 56 4.44 8.28 -6.64
C PRO A 56 4.01 7.07 -7.47
N GLY A 57 2.80 7.12 -8.03
CA GLY A 57 2.19 5.99 -8.75
C GLY A 57 0.77 5.75 -8.26
N GLY A 58 0.48 4.55 -7.77
CA GLY A 58 -0.82 4.21 -7.17
C GLY A 58 -0.68 3.24 -6.00
N GLY A 59 -1.80 2.82 -5.41
CA GLY A 59 -1.79 1.91 -4.25
C GLY A 59 -0.99 0.62 -4.50
N THR A 60 -1.03 0.07 -5.71
CA THR A 60 -0.23 -1.10 -6.09
C THR A 60 1.28 -0.84 -6.08
N PHE A 61 1.74 0.39 -6.35
CA PHE A 61 3.16 0.75 -6.27
C PHE A 61 3.61 0.75 -4.81
N ALA A 62 2.76 1.26 -3.90
CA ALA A 62 3.02 1.19 -2.47
C ALA A 62 3.06 -0.26 -1.97
N MET A 63 2.16 -1.11 -2.47
CA MET A 63 2.20 -2.55 -2.18
C MET A 63 3.57 -3.14 -2.56
N GLU A 64 3.98 -2.97 -3.82
CA GLU A 64 5.26 -3.51 -4.29
C GLU A 64 6.47 -2.91 -3.57
N ALA A 65 6.45 -1.61 -3.23
CA ALA A 65 7.50 -0.98 -2.42
C ALA A 65 7.67 -1.66 -1.06
N VAL A 66 6.56 -1.95 -0.35
CA VAL A 66 6.60 -2.70 0.92
C VAL A 66 7.11 -4.13 0.70
N ALA A 67 6.65 -4.83 -0.34
CA ALA A 67 7.11 -6.17 -0.65
C ALA A 67 8.63 -6.21 -0.88
N ARG A 68 9.15 -5.34 -1.75
CA ARG A 68 10.58 -5.31 -2.06
C ARG A 68 11.43 -4.93 -0.85
N GLN A 69 10.96 -4.00 -0.02
CA GLN A 69 11.70 -3.53 1.15
C GLN A 69 11.76 -4.58 2.27
N PHE A 70 10.67 -5.31 2.52
CA PHE A 70 10.54 -6.13 3.72
C PHE A 70 10.39 -7.63 3.46
N ALA A 71 9.90 -8.04 2.29
CA ALA A 71 9.66 -9.45 1.97
C ALA A 71 10.82 -10.13 1.24
N THR A 72 11.79 -9.38 0.72
CA THR A 72 12.89 -9.96 -0.07
C THR A 72 13.65 -11.03 0.71
N GLY A 73 13.65 -12.27 0.20
CA GLY A 73 14.28 -13.43 0.84
C GLY A 73 13.62 -13.89 2.15
N ARG A 74 12.41 -13.41 2.46
CA ARG A 74 11.67 -13.75 3.68
C ARG A 74 10.60 -14.79 3.44
N ARG A 75 10.18 -15.48 4.52
CA ARG A 75 9.00 -16.35 4.50
C ARG A 75 7.76 -15.52 4.79
N CYS A 76 6.81 -15.50 3.85
CA CYS A 76 5.61 -14.67 3.95
C CYS A 76 4.34 -15.50 4.09
N LEU A 77 3.32 -14.91 4.70
CA LEU A 77 1.95 -15.42 4.70
C LEU A 77 1.02 -14.37 4.09
N VAL A 78 0.17 -14.76 3.16
CA VAL A 78 -0.85 -13.89 2.54
C VAL A 78 -2.25 -14.41 2.90
N LEU A 79 -3.07 -13.53 3.48
CA LEU A 79 -4.51 -13.76 3.60
C LEU A 79 -5.18 -13.32 2.28
N ARG A 80 -5.68 -14.29 1.51
CA ARG A 80 -6.24 -14.06 0.18
C ARG A 80 -7.77 -14.16 0.22
N ASN A 81 -8.41 -12.99 0.27
CA ASN A 81 -9.85 -12.85 0.28
C ASN A 81 -10.43 -12.54 -1.11
N GLY A 82 -9.59 -12.28 -2.11
CA GLY A 82 -10.04 -11.88 -3.45
C GLY A 82 -8.90 -11.42 -4.36
N TRP A 83 -9.24 -10.59 -5.34
CA TRP A 83 -8.35 -10.17 -6.41
C TRP A 83 -7.28 -9.18 -5.95
N PHE A 84 -7.60 -8.25 -5.04
CA PHE A 84 -6.62 -7.27 -4.58
C PHE A 84 -5.63 -7.87 -3.60
N SER A 85 -6.01 -8.86 -2.81
CA SER A 85 -5.09 -9.66 -1.99
C SER A 85 -4.34 -10.72 -2.80
N TYR A 86 -4.91 -11.23 -3.89
CA TYR A 86 -4.16 -12.01 -4.88
C TYR A 86 -3.01 -11.22 -5.50
N ARG A 87 -3.14 -9.88 -5.59
CA ARG A 87 -2.10 -9.00 -6.13
C ARG A 87 -0.75 -9.14 -5.43
N TRP A 88 -0.71 -9.48 -4.15
CA TRP A 88 0.55 -9.80 -3.46
C TRP A 88 1.28 -10.98 -4.08
N THR A 89 0.55 -12.03 -4.44
CA THR A 89 1.12 -13.17 -5.15
C THR A 89 1.62 -12.78 -6.53
N GLN A 90 0.87 -11.97 -7.28
CA GLN A 90 1.31 -11.46 -8.58
C GLN A 90 2.61 -10.65 -8.47
N ILE A 91 2.71 -9.78 -7.47
CA ILE A 91 3.92 -9.00 -7.16
C ILE A 91 5.10 -9.92 -6.81
N PHE A 92 4.88 -10.93 -5.96
CA PHE A 92 5.92 -11.86 -5.54
C PHE A 92 6.45 -12.71 -6.69
N GLU A 93 5.56 -13.25 -7.53
CA GLU A 93 5.90 -14.09 -8.68
C GLU A 93 6.63 -13.28 -9.76
N ALA A 94 6.14 -12.08 -10.09
CA ALA A 94 6.78 -11.22 -11.08
C ALA A 94 8.16 -10.72 -10.63
N GLY A 95 8.32 -10.48 -9.32
CA GLY A 95 9.54 -9.90 -8.76
C GLY A 95 10.55 -10.89 -8.18
N GLY A 96 10.21 -12.18 -8.04
CA GLY A 96 11.03 -13.16 -7.33
C GLY A 96 11.38 -12.73 -5.91
N ILE A 97 10.41 -12.18 -5.17
CA ILE A 97 10.67 -11.41 -3.94
C ILE A 97 10.90 -12.29 -2.71
N PRO A 98 9.89 -13.02 -2.18
CA PRO A 98 10.07 -13.81 -0.96
C PRO A 98 10.84 -15.11 -1.21
N ALA A 99 11.45 -15.65 -0.15
CA ALA A 99 12.00 -17.02 -0.17
C ALA A 99 10.89 -18.08 -0.26
N SER A 100 9.74 -17.81 0.38
CA SER A 100 8.52 -18.60 0.22
C SER A 100 7.29 -17.79 0.62
N ALA A 101 6.12 -18.12 0.06
CA ALA A 101 4.86 -17.48 0.40
C ALA A 101 3.75 -18.53 0.60
N ALA A 102 3.26 -18.66 1.83
CA ALA A 102 2.06 -19.42 2.14
C ALA A 102 0.81 -18.56 1.91
N VAL A 103 -0.31 -19.18 1.59
CA VAL A 103 -1.58 -18.48 1.31
C VAL A 103 -2.72 -19.14 2.07
N LEU A 104 -3.43 -18.36 2.88
CA LEU A 104 -4.72 -18.75 3.46
C LEU A 104 -5.82 -18.07 2.67
N LYS A 105 -6.67 -18.87 2.02
CA LYS A 105 -7.76 -18.37 1.18
C LYS A 105 -9.03 -18.23 1.98
N ALA A 106 -9.86 -17.27 1.61
CA ALA A 106 -11.27 -17.26 1.98
C ALA A 106 -11.97 -18.55 1.52
N ALA A 107 -12.99 -18.98 2.25
CA ALA A 107 -13.75 -20.20 1.98
C ALA A 107 -15.26 -19.95 2.12
N GLN A 108 -16.07 -20.76 1.43
CA GLN A 108 -17.53 -20.74 1.60
C GLN A 108 -17.90 -21.21 3.00
N ILE A 109 -18.89 -20.55 3.62
CA ILE A 109 -19.36 -20.88 4.97
C ILE A 109 -20.54 -21.88 4.99
N ALA A 110 -21.06 -22.23 3.82
CA ALA A 110 -22.16 -23.18 3.65
C ALA A 110 -22.03 -23.91 2.32
N ALA A 111 -22.77 -25.01 2.16
CA ALA A 111 -22.86 -25.71 0.88
C ALA A 111 -23.72 -24.92 -0.13
N GLY A 112 -23.35 -24.97 -1.41
CA GLY A 112 -24.11 -24.39 -2.52
C GLY A 112 -23.30 -23.41 -3.38
N ASP A 113 -23.66 -23.34 -4.67
CA ASP A 113 -22.89 -22.60 -5.67
C ASP A 113 -22.87 -21.08 -5.46
N GLN A 114 -23.82 -20.55 -4.69
CA GLN A 114 -23.93 -19.13 -4.35
C GLN A 114 -23.73 -18.85 -2.86
N ALA A 115 -23.15 -19.82 -2.12
CA ALA A 115 -22.88 -19.61 -0.70
C ALA A 115 -21.85 -18.48 -0.51
N PRO A 116 -22.04 -17.60 0.48
CA PRO A 116 -21.12 -16.52 0.76
C PRO A 116 -19.77 -17.05 1.23
N PHE A 117 -18.72 -16.26 0.99
CA PHE A 117 -17.38 -16.54 1.46
C PHE A 117 -17.06 -15.73 2.72
N ALA A 118 -16.24 -16.32 3.59
CA ALA A 118 -15.61 -15.63 4.71
C ALA A 118 -14.07 -15.76 4.62
N PRO A 119 -13.31 -14.80 5.19
CA PRO A 119 -11.87 -14.96 5.39
C PRO A 119 -11.54 -16.22 6.19
N ALA A 120 -10.28 -16.65 6.13
CA ALA A 120 -9.79 -17.69 7.04
C ALA A 120 -10.04 -17.27 8.51
N SER A 121 -10.47 -18.21 9.35
CA SER A 121 -10.77 -17.90 10.75
C SER A 121 -9.52 -17.43 11.49
N ILE A 122 -9.70 -16.59 12.51
CA ILE A 122 -8.57 -16.07 13.28
C ILE A 122 -7.75 -17.21 13.93
N ASP A 123 -8.42 -18.26 14.41
CA ASP A 123 -7.76 -19.43 14.97
C ASP A 123 -6.87 -20.14 13.94
N GLN A 124 -7.35 -20.28 12.71
CA GLN A 124 -6.58 -20.87 11.62
C GLN A 124 -5.37 -20.00 11.26
N VAL A 125 -5.54 -18.68 11.23
CA VAL A 125 -4.46 -17.72 10.97
C VAL A 125 -3.41 -17.78 12.06
N VAL A 126 -3.80 -17.72 13.33
CA VAL A 126 -2.88 -17.79 14.49
C VAL A 126 -2.14 -19.12 14.51
N ALA A 127 -2.85 -20.25 14.34
CA ALA A 127 -2.21 -21.57 14.30
C ALA A 127 -1.19 -21.69 13.15
N THR A 128 -1.51 -21.12 11.99
CA THR A 128 -0.60 -21.07 10.84
C THR A 128 0.62 -20.22 11.13
N ILE A 129 0.46 -19.04 11.74
CA ILE A 129 1.58 -18.17 12.12
C ILE A 129 2.50 -18.86 13.14
N GLN A 130 1.93 -19.53 14.15
CA GLN A 130 2.71 -20.25 15.16
C GLN A 130 3.50 -21.43 14.57
N ARG A 131 2.87 -22.19 13.67
CA ARG A 131 3.47 -23.35 13.00
C ARG A 131 4.56 -22.94 12.01
N ASP A 132 4.21 -22.04 11.08
CA ASP A 132 5.06 -21.72 9.93
C ASP A 132 6.06 -20.61 10.25
N ARG A 133 5.80 -19.83 11.31
CA ARG A 133 6.61 -18.69 11.76
C ARG A 133 6.98 -17.75 10.61
N PRO A 134 6.01 -17.23 9.82
CA PRO A 134 6.32 -16.28 8.76
C PRO A 134 6.95 -15.01 9.35
N GLU A 135 7.86 -14.41 8.60
CA GLU A 135 8.52 -13.17 8.99
C GLU A 135 7.69 -11.94 8.61
N LEU A 136 6.76 -12.10 7.67
CA LEU A 136 5.85 -11.03 7.25
C LEU A 136 4.48 -11.59 6.86
N VAL A 137 3.42 -10.93 7.34
CA VAL A 137 2.03 -11.28 7.03
C VAL A 137 1.39 -10.14 6.24
N PHE A 138 0.72 -10.48 5.14
CA PHE A 138 -0.02 -9.56 4.29
C PHE A 138 -1.51 -9.87 4.41
N ALA A 139 -2.31 -8.88 4.80
CA ALA A 139 -3.73 -9.03 5.02
C ALA A 139 -4.49 -7.81 4.46
N PRO A 140 -5.51 -7.99 3.60
CA PRO A 140 -6.36 -6.89 3.18
C PRO A 140 -7.33 -6.54 4.32
N HIS A 141 -7.29 -5.31 4.85
CA HIS A 141 -8.31 -4.89 5.82
C HIS A 141 -9.71 -5.00 5.20
N VAL A 142 -9.87 -4.47 3.99
CA VAL A 142 -11.04 -4.67 3.13
C VAL A 142 -10.57 -5.24 1.80
N GLU A 143 -11.19 -6.32 1.35
CA GLU A 143 -11.02 -6.85 -0.01
C GLU A 143 -12.15 -6.35 -0.91
N THR A 144 -11.79 -5.46 -1.84
CA THR A 144 -12.76 -4.79 -2.71
C THR A 144 -13.47 -5.75 -3.67
N SER A 145 -12.78 -6.79 -4.17
CA SER A 145 -13.41 -7.66 -5.17
C SER A 145 -14.48 -8.58 -4.62
N SER A 146 -14.43 -8.87 -3.31
CA SER A 146 -15.36 -9.79 -2.64
C SER A 146 -16.18 -9.12 -1.54
N GLY A 147 -15.96 -7.83 -1.25
CA GLY A 147 -16.67 -7.09 -0.22
C GLY A 147 -16.39 -7.58 1.20
N MET A 148 -15.30 -8.34 1.41
CA MET A 148 -14.96 -8.88 2.73
C MET A 148 -14.14 -7.89 3.56
N LEU A 149 -14.54 -7.69 4.81
CA LEU A 149 -13.81 -6.94 5.83
C LEU A 149 -13.19 -7.96 6.81
N LEU A 150 -11.92 -7.75 7.19
CA LEU A 150 -11.35 -8.46 8.34
C LEU A 150 -11.91 -7.85 9.63
N PRO A 151 -12.48 -8.66 10.54
CA PRO A 151 -13.03 -8.16 11.80
C PRO A 151 -11.92 -7.64 12.73
N ASP A 152 -12.31 -6.74 13.64
CA ASP A 152 -11.47 -6.19 14.71
C ASP A 152 -11.00 -7.25 15.73
#